data_AF-A0A1G6KVG9-F1
#
_entry.id   AF-A0A1G6KVG9-F1
#
_cell.length_a   1.000
_cell.length_b   1.000
_cell.length_c   1.000
_cell.angle_alpha   90.00
_cell.angle_beta   90.00
_cell.angle_gamma   90.00
#
_symmetry.space_group_name_H-M   'P 1'
#
loop_
_entity.id
_entity.type
_entity.pdbx_description
1 polymer ?
#
loop_
_entity_poly.entity_id
_entity_poly.type
_entity_poly.pdbx_seq_one_letter_code
_entity_poly.pdbx_strand_id
1 'polypeptide(L)'
;MRLIKMLGVVLLLAGSLIVVSSSGAFDSLDADRGVTVKTAADENAYLGVKYDDKLTTSTDGTPTLELESGKADGGGFCIFDCYDYEYNDMEIIIFEDNTATGGLSIADESFATDNGDVAARNDLRIKNDQGIGVMRGDFNCPADRRGLFEFYQEEASTKTTVSIQASDGDVTINLKREVNIECVPD
;
A
#
# COMPACT_ATOMS: atom_id res chain seq x y z
N MET A 1 54.20 30.09 -56.52
CA MET A 1 54.15 29.55 -55.14
C MET A 1 53.16 30.25 -54.20
N ARG A 2 52.90 31.57 -54.32
CA ARG A 2 51.93 32.26 -53.44
C ARG A 2 50.46 31.85 -53.65
N LEU A 3 50.06 31.58 -54.90
CA LEU A 3 48.69 31.19 -55.26
C LEU A 3 48.26 29.85 -54.67
N ILE A 4 49.15 28.86 -54.65
CA ILE A 4 48.88 27.52 -54.11
C ILE A 4 48.69 27.57 -52.58
N LYS A 5 49.49 28.41 -51.88
CA LYS A 5 49.34 28.61 -50.44
C LYS A 5 48.04 29.32 -50.09
N MET A 6 47.58 30.25 -50.92
CA MET A 6 46.32 30.98 -50.71
C MET A 6 45.10 30.07 -50.87
N LEU A 7 45.11 29.19 -51.88
CA LEU A 7 44.05 28.21 -52.10
C LEU A 7 43.93 27.19 -50.96
N GLY A 8 45.06 26.75 -50.41
CA GLY A 8 45.09 25.83 -49.27
C GLY A 8 44.46 26.43 -48.00
N VAL A 9 44.72 27.71 -47.70
CA VAL A 9 44.17 28.39 -46.50
C VAL A 9 42.66 28.60 -46.62
N VAL A 10 42.16 28.96 -47.82
CA VAL A 10 40.72 29.13 -48.06
C VAL A 10 39.98 27.80 -47.92
N LEU A 11 40.55 26.70 -48.42
CA LEU A 11 39.96 25.37 -48.29
C LEU A 11 39.91 24.91 -46.82
N LEU A 12 40.94 25.23 -46.04
CA LEU A 12 41.02 24.90 -44.61
C LEU A 12 39.97 25.68 -43.79
N LEU A 13 39.78 26.97 -44.09
CA LEU A 13 38.75 27.79 -43.45
C LEU A 13 37.34 27.30 -43.79
N ALA A 14 37.08 26.99 -45.06
CA ALA A 14 35.78 26.43 -45.48
C ALA A 14 35.50 25.05 -44.84
N GLY A 15 36.53 24.20 -44.73
CA GLY A 15 36.41 22.90 -44.05
C GLY A 15 36.12 23.04 -42.55
N SER A 16 36.74 23.99 -41.85
CA SER A 16 36.49 24.22 -40.42
C SER A 16 35.10 24.76 -40.12
N LEU A 17 34.49 25.55 -41.03
CA LEU A 17 33.14 26.07 -40.84
C LEU A 17 32.06 24.98 -40.93
N ILE A 18 32.29 23.93 -41.73
CA ILE A 18 31.33 22.81 -41.89
C ILE A 18 31.30 21.92 -40.64
N VAL A 19 32.41 21.79 -39.91
CA VAL A 19 32.48 20.95 -38.70
C VAL A 19 31.78 21.61 -37.51
N VAL A 20 31.84 22.95 -37.40
CA VAL A 20 31.21 23.68 -36.29
C VAL A 20 29.68 23.77 -36.46
N SER A 21 29.16 23.78 -37.70
CA SER A 21 27.70 23.75 -37.93
C SER A 21 27.05 22.38 -37.71
N SER A 22 27.84 21.30 -37.61
CA SER A 22 27.31 19.95 -37.36
C SER A 22 27.15 19.60 -35.87
N SER A 23 27.51 20.52 -34.96
CA SER A 23 27.33 20.31 -33.51
C SER A 23 25.97 20.79 -32.99
N GLY A 24 25.12 21.36 -33.85
CA GLY A 24 23.81 21.93 -33.50
C GLY A 24 22.61 21.00 -33.72
N ALA A 25 22.83 19.71 -33.98
CA ALA A 25 21.76 18.73 -34.20
C ALA A 25 22.02 17.43 -33.42
N PHE A 26 22.43 17.55 -32.15
CA PHE A 26 21.84 16.68 -31.13
C PHE A 26 20.75 17.50 -30.46
N ASP A 27 19.72 17.85 -31.24
CA ASP A 27 18.42 18.06 -30.63
C ASP A 27 18.08 16.66 -30.11
N SER A 28 18.24 16.45 -28.81
CA SER A 28 17.59 15.32 -28.17
C SER A 28 16.11 15.60 -28.38
N LEU A 29 15.59 15.09 -29.49
CA LEU A 29 14.27 14.50 -29.49
C LEU A 29 14.34 13.51 -28.33
N ASP A 30 14.01 14.01 -27.13
CA ASP A 30 13.34 13.26 -26.09
C ASP A 30 12.19 12.57 -26.82
N ALA A 31 12.52 11.43 -27.42
CA ALA A 31 11.57 10.41 -27.69
C ALA A 31 11.14 10.00 -26.31
N ASP A 32 10.15 10.72 -25.80
CA ASP A 32 9.39 10.42 -24.60
C ASP A 32 8.68 9.08 -24.87
N ARG A 33 9.49 8.02 -24.82
CA ARG A 33 9.08 6.65 -24.63
C ARG A 33 8.94 6.43 -23.12
N GLY A 34 8.44 7.42 -22.40
CA GLY A 34 7.75 7.24 -21.14
C GLY A 34 6.53 6.35 -21.39
N VAL A 35 6.76 5.05 -21.54
CA VAL A 35 5.71 4.09 -21.26
C VAL A 35 5.46 4.28 -19.77
N THR A 36 4.37 4.98 -19.45
CA THR A 36 3.88 5.02 -18.08
C THR A 36 3.50 3.58 -17.77
N VAL A 37 4.43 2.84 -17.18
CA VAL A 37 4.17 1.51 -16.63
C VAL A 37 3.26 1.77 -15.44
N LYS A 38 1.95 1.82 -15.72
CA LYS A 38 0.95 1.73 -14.67
C LYS A 38 1.10 0.32 -14.11
N THR A 39 1.55 0.22 -12.87
CA THR A 39 1.39 -1.00 -12.10
C THR A 39 -0.06 -1.42 -12.20
N ALA A 40 -0.31 -2.70 -12.51
CA ALA A 40 -1.66 -3.24 -12.48
C ALA A 40 -2.29 -2.93 -11.12
N ALA A 41 -3.59 -2.62 -11.10
CA ALA A 41 -4.30 -2.46 -9.85
C ALA A 41 -4.17 -3.76 -9.03
N ASP A 42 -4.19 -3.63 -7.70
CA ASP A 42 -4.03 -4.74 -6.75
C ASP A 42 -4.98 -5.90 -7.02
N GLU A 43 -6.21 -5.60 -7.48
CA GLU A 43 -7.23 -6.57 -7.88
C GLU A 43 -6.83 -7.44 -9.09
N ASN A 44 -5.91 -6.96 -9.93
CA ASN A 44 -5.50 -7.61 -11.18
C ASN A 44 -4.09 -8.22 -11.11
N ALA A 45 -3.43 -8.16 -9.94
CA ALA A 45 -2.18 -8.87 -9.71
C ALA A 45 -2.46 -10.39 -9.63
N TYR A 46 -1.45 -11.23 -9.91
CA TYR A 46 -1.57 -12.69 -9.79
C TYR A 46 -2.03 -13.12 -8.39
N LEU A 47 -1.56 -12.41 -7.37
CA LEU A 47 -2.12 -12.44 -6.04
C LEU A 47 -2.99 -11.18 -5.88
N GLY A 48 -4.29 -11.35 -6.08
CA GLY A 48 -5.28 -10.30 -5.96
C GLY A 48 -5.44 -9.86 -4.51
N VAL A 49 -5.61 -8.57 -4.30
CA VAL A 49 -5.87 -7.99 -2.98
C VAL A 49 -7.15 -7.17 -3.07
N LYS A 50 -8.16 -7.56 -2.28
CA LYS A 50 -9.41 -6.82 -2.12
C LYS A 50 -9.54 -6.40 -0.66
N TYR A 51 -9.96 -5.16 -0.44
CA TYR A 51 -10.24 -4.64 0.90
C TYR A 51 -11.72 -4.80 1.22
N ASP A 52 -12.06 -4.99 2.50
CA ASP A 52 -13.46 -5.01 2.93
C ASP A 52 -14.13 -3.65 2.63
N ASP A 53 -15.43 -3.67 2.33
CA ASP A 53 -16.18 -2.47 1.94
C ASP A 53 -16.27 -1.43 3.08
N LYS A 54 -15.95 -1.82 4.32
CA LYS A 54 -15.84 -0.91 5.47
C LYS A 54 -14.51 -0.15 5.52
N LEU A 55 -13.51 -0.54 4.73
CA LEU A 55 -12.25 0.19 4.67
C LEU A 55 -12.41 1.42 3.78
N THR A 56 -12.08 2.58 4.32
CA THR A 56 -11.97 3.82 3.57
C THR A 56 -10.56 3.90 2.97
N THR A 57 -10.43 4.42 1.74
CA THR A 57 -9.09 4.72 1.19
C THR A 57 -8.69 6.11 1.64
N SER A 58 -7.67 6.22 2.50
CA SER A 58 -7.17 7.51 2.96
C SER A 58 -6.56 8.33 1.81
N THR A 59 -6.38 9.64 2.05
CA THR A 59 -5.80 10.59 1.09
C THR A 59 -4.33 10.26 0.76
N ASP A 60 -3.65 9.52 1.63
CA ASP A 60 -2.27 9.04 1.44
C ASP A 60 -2.19 7.71 0.65
N GLY A 61 -3.34 7.13 0.29
CA GLY A 61 -3.44 5.88 -0.46
C GLY A 61 -3.37 4.61 0.39
N THR A 62 -3.27 4.71 1.73
CA THR A 62 -3.33 3.55 2.62
C THR A 62 -4.79 3.28 3.02
N PRO A 63 -5.29 2.05 2.90
CA PRO A 63 -6.61 1.68 3.41
C PRO A 63 -6.71 1.86 4.93
N THR A 64 -7.84 2.39 5.40
CA THR A 64 -8.13 2.65 6.80
C THR A 64 -9.40 1.89 7.21
N LEU A 65 -9.33 1.11 8.28
CA LEU A 65 -10.51 0.53 8.95
C LEU A 65 -10.96 1.46 10.07
N GLU A 66 -12.14 2.05 9.92
CA GLU A 66 -12.76 2.92 10.91
C GLU A 66 -13.63 2.10 11.89
N LEU A 67 -13.27 2.15 13.17
CA LEU A 67 -13.94 1.49 14.27
C LEU A 67 -14.84 2.49 14.99
N GLU A 68 -16.13 2.47 14.66
CA GLU A 68 -17.14 3.30 15.31
C GLU A 68 -17.67 2.62 16.57
N SER A 69 -17.82 3.36 17.67
CA SER A 69 -18.31 2.84 18.96
C SER A 69 -19.64 2.07 18.86
N GLY A 70 -20.56 2.55 18.01
CA GLY A 70 -21.88 1.95 17.79
C GLY A 70 -21.85 0.61 17.06
N LYS A 71 -20.68 0.20 16.56
CA LYS A 71 -20.42 -1.08 15.89
C LYS A 71 -19.57 -2.03 16.74
N ALA A 72 -19.21 -1.65 17.98
CA ALA A 72 -18.45 -2.52 18.88
C ALA A 72 -19.27 -3.75 19.30
N ASP A 73 -18.60 -4.89 19.46
CA ASP A 73 -19.23 -6.13 19.93
C ASP A 73 -19.39 -6.15 21.45
N GLY A 74 -18.62 -5.31 22.15
CA GLY A 74 -18.60 -5.21 23.60
C GLY A 74 -17.84 -3.99 24.08
N GLY A 75 -17.79 -3.81 25.40
CA GLY A 75 -17.10 -2.69 26.03
C GLY A 75 -17.96 -1.44 26.23
N GLY A 76 -17.31 -0.28 26.38
CA GLY A 76 -17.97 1.03 26.46
C GLY A 76 -18.77 1.28 27.74
N PHE A 77 -18.58 0.46 28.78
CA PHE A 77 -19.33 0.56 30.04
C PHE A 77 -18.38 0.81 31.21
N CYS A 78 -18.55 1.93 31.93
CA CYS A 78 -17.82 2.15 33.19
C CYS A 78 -18.75 2.39 34.38
N ILE A 79 -19.01 1.36 35.19
CA ILE A 79 -19.58 1.57 36.54
C ILE A 79 -18.46 1.68 37.59
N PHE A 80 -17.45 0.80 37.53
CA PHE A 80 -16.34 0.74 38.50
C PHE A 80 -14.96 0.61 37.85
N ASP A 81 -14.91 0.12 36.61
CA ASP A 81 -13.71 0.00 35.78
C ASP A 81 -14.12 0.30 34.34
N CYS A 82 -13.26 0.95 33.55
CA CYS A 82 -13.57 1.26 32.17
C CYS A 82 -13.11 0.13 31.27
N TYR A 83 -14.05 -0.41 30.50
CA TYR A 83 -13.76 -1.40 29.48
C TYR A 83 -13.67 -0.72 28.13
N ASP A 84 -12.55 -0.91 27.46
CA ASP A 84 -12.33 -0.52 26.07
C ASP A 84 -13.41 -1.10 25.16
N TYR A 85 -13.69 -0.41 24.05
CA TYR A 85 -14.59 -0.90 23.01
C TYR A 85 -13.90 -2.05 22.27
N GLU A 86 -14.56 -3.20 22.22
CA GLU A 86 -14.00 -4.42 21.63
C GLU A 86 -14.62 -4.69 20.25
N TYR A 87 -13.77 -5.03 19.28
CA TYR A 87 -14.14 -5.37 17.91
C TYR A 87 -13.53 -6.71 17.55
N ASN A 88 -14.36 -7.69 17.23
CA ASN A 88 -13.95 -9.07 17.02
C ASN A 88 -14.17 -9.51 15.57
N ASP A 89 -13.21 -10.26 15.05
CA ASP A 89 -13.23 -10.92 13.74
C ASP A 89 -13.49 -9.94 12.58
N MET A 90 -12.88 -8.75 12.67
CA MET A 90 -12.97 -7.73 11.63
C MET A 90 -12.25 -8.22 10.38
N GLU A 91 -12.97 -8.33 9.26
CA GLU A 91 -12.41 -8.62 7.95
C GLU A 91 -11.68 -7.39 7.40
N ILE A 92 -10.45 -7.56 6.94
CA ILE A 92 -9.58 -6.45 6.54
C ILE A 92 -9.18 -6.58 5.07
N ILE A 93 -8.58 -7.71 4.72
CA ILE A 93 -8.06 -7.98 3.38
C ILE A 93 -8.48 -9.38 2.94
N ILE A 94 -9.00 -9.50 1.73
CA ILE A 94 -9.27 -10.76 1.04
C ILE A 94 -8.18 -10.96 -0.01
N PHE A 95 -7.49 -12.10 0.06
CA PHE A 95 -6.47 -12.50 -0.90
C PHE A 95 -7.08 -13.46 -1.94
N GLU A 96 -6.91 -13.15 -3.21
CA GLU A 96 -7.45 -13.93 -4.32
C GLU A 96 -6.34 -14.49 -5.21
N ASP A 97 -6.57 -15.68 -5.77
CA ASP A 97 -5.70 -16.25 -6.79
C ASP A 97 -6.23 -15.90 -8.17
N ASN A 98 -5.49 -15.04 -8.87
CA ASN A 98 -5.76 -14.62 -10.24
C ASN A 98 -4.83 -15.29 -11.25
N THR A 99 -4.07 -16.31 -10.85
CA THR A 99 -3.30 -17.13 -11.79
C THR A 99 -4.25 -17.94 -12.66
N ALA A 100 -3.78 -18.30 -13.86
CA ALA A 100 -4.56 -19.15 -14.76
C ALA A 100 -4.73 -20.59 -14.22
N THR A 101 -3.85 -21.01 -13.30
CA THR A 101 -3.82 -22.35 -12.73
C THR A 101 -4.76 -22.49 -11.52
N GLY A 102 -5.02 -21.42 -10.77
CA GLY A 102 -5.81 -21.48 -9.54
C GLY A 102 -5.12 -22.27 -8.42
N GLY A 103 -3.78 -22.38 -8.50
CA GLY A 103 -2.96 -23.22 -7.61
C GLY A 103 -2.22 -22.46 -6.52
N LEU A 104 -2.40 -21.14 -6.42
CA LEU A 104 -1.68 -20.32 -5.46
C LEU A 104 -2.18 -20.62 -4.04
N SER A 105 -1.25 -20.81 -3.10
CA SER A 105 -1.57 -21.03 -1.69
C SER A 105 -0.62 -20.23 -0.81
N ILE A 106 -1.10 -19.75 0.34
CA ILE A 106 -0.28 -19.01 1.30
C ILE A 106 0.63 -20.02 2.02
N ALA A 107 1.93 -19.82 1.86
CA ALA A 107 2.97 -20.68 2.43
C ALA A 107 3.57 -20.10 3.72
N ASP A 108 3.62 -18.77 3.82
CA ASP A 108 4.12 -18.05 4.99
C ASP A 108 3.33 -16.75 5.18
N GLU A 109 3.10 -16.38 6.43
CA GLU A 109 2.43 -15.15 6.82
C GLU A 109 3.06 -14.58 8.09
N SER A 110 3.22 -13.26 8.11
CA SER A 110 3.67 -12.54 9.29
C SER A 110 2.95 -11.22 9.42
N PHE A 111 2.69 -10.85 10.66
CA PHE A 111 2.00 -9.62 11.02
C PHE A 111 2.92 -8.77 11.88
N ALA A 112 2.89 -7.46 11.64
CA ALA A 112 3.53 -6.48 12.48
C ALA A 112 2.55 -5.34 12.73
N THR A 113 2.34 -4.99 13.99
CA THR A 113 1.55 -3.84 14.39
C THR A 113 2.49 -2.83 15.04
N ASP A 114 2.28 -1.55 14.76
CA ASP A 114 3.03 -0.52 15.49
C ASP A 114 2.54 -0.41 16.95
N ASN A 115 3.31 0.28 17.80
CA ASN A 115 2.93 0.51 19.19
C ASN A 115 1.92 1.67 19.28
N GLY A 116 0.77 1.53 18.60
CA GLY A 116 -0.35 2.46 18.70
C GLY A 116 -1.17 2.25 19.97
N ASP A 117 -2.06 3.21 20.26
CA ASP A 117 -2.98 3.16 21.41
C ASP A 117 -4.17 2.22 21.16
N VAL A 118 -4.38 1.80 19.91
CA VAL A 118 -5.29 0.72 19.55
C VAL A 118 -4.61 -0.61 19.86
N ALA A 119 -5.12 -1.34 20.84
CA ALA A 119 -4.58 -2.65 21.17
C ALA A 119 -5.10 -3.69 20.18
N ALA A 120 -4.28 -4.05 19.19
CA ALA A 120 -4.47 -5.30 18.46
C ALA A 120 -4.17 -6.45 19.43
N ARG A 121 -5.15 -7.31 19.72
CA ARG A 121 -5.04 -8.36 20.77
C ARG A 121 -4.12 -9.55 20.38
N ASN A 122 -3.09 -9.32 19.56
CA ASN A 122 -2.24 -10.35 18.93
C ASN A 122 -3.00 -11.35 18.04
N ASP A 123 -4.20 -10.99 17.59
CA ASP A 123 -5.12 -11.93 16.94
C ASP A 123 -5.27 -11.69 15.43
N LEU A 124 -4.34 -10.96 14.82
CA LEU A 124 -4.24 -10.90 13.36
C LEU A 124 -3.95 -12.30 12.82
N ARG A 125 -4.77 -12.73 11.87
CA ARG A 125 -4.79 -14.10 11.38
C ARG A 125 -5.32 -14.14 9.95
N ILE A 126 -4.86 -15.10 9.16
CA ILE A 126 -5.49 -15.41 7.87
C ILE A 126 -6.32 -16.69 8.01
N LYS A 127 -7.58 -16.64 7.57
CA LYS A 127 -8.47 -17.80 7.51
C LYS A 127 -8.74 -18.17 6.06
N ASN A 128 -8.76 -19.46 5.76
CA ASN A 128 -9.11 -19.96 4.42
C ASN A 128 -10.63 -20.13 4.28
N ASP A 129 -11.34 -19.01 4.18
CA ASP A 129 -12.81 -18.94 4.06
C ASP A 129 -13.28 -18.33 2.74
N GLN A 130 -12.55 -17.35 2.19
CA GLN A 130 -12.79 -16.72 0.88
C GLN A 130 -11.48 -16.54 0.11
N GLY A 131 -11.53 -16.68 -1.22
CA GLY A 131 -10.34 -16.63 -2.07
C GLY A 131 -9.32 -17.70 -1.69
N ILE A 132 -8.05 -17.30 -1.53
CA ILE A 132 -7.00 -18.15 -0.94
C ILE A 132 -6.78 -17.88 0.55
N GLY A 133 -7.35 -16.80 1.09
CA GLY A 133 -7.32 -16.46 2.50
C GLY A 133 -7.85 -15.05 2.79
N VAL A 134 -8.43 -14.86 3.98
CA VAL A 134 -8.89 -13.55 4.47
C VAL A 134 -8.16 -13.19 5.75
N MET A 135 -7.51 -12.03 5.74
CA MET A 135 -6.92 -11.39 6.90
C MET A 135 -8.02 -10.82 7.78
N ARG A 136 -8.07 -11.29 9.03
CA ARG A 136 -8.96 -10.80 10.08
C ARG A 136 -8.17 -10.33 11.30
N GLY A 137 -8.77 -9.45 12.10
CA GLY A 137 -8.17 -8.95 13.34
C GLY A 137 -9.19 -8.66 14.43
N ASP A 138 -8.71 -8.71 15.67
CA ASP A 138 -9.46 -8.26 16.85
C ASP A 138 -8.78 -7.02 17.43
N PHE A 139 -9.56 -5.99 17.72
CA PHE A 139 -9.08 -4.65 18.07
C PHE A 139 -9.82 -4.10 19.29
N ASN A 140 -9.09 -3.33 20.10
CA ASN A 140 -9.67 -2.58 21.22
C ASN A 140 -9.41 -1.08 21.04
N CYS A 141 -10.47 -0.30 21.20
CA CYS A 141 -10.42 1.16 21.21
C CYS A 141 -10.58 1.69 22.64
N PRO A 142 -9.70 2.60 23.10
CA PRO A 142 -9.78 3.15 24.44
C PRO A 142 -11.12 3.83 24.73
N ALA A 143 -11.61 3.69 25.97
CA ALA A 143 -12.81 4.36 26.43
C ALA A 143 -12.49 5.44 27.47
N ASP A 144 -13.09 6.62 27.33
CA ASP A 144 -13.01 7.72 28.30
C ASP A 144 -14.33 7.94 29.03
N ARG A 145 -14.22 8.40 30.28
CA ARG A 145 -15.34 8.77 31.14
C ARG A 145 -15.42 10.29 31.29
N ARG A 146 -16.43 10.89 30.65
CA ARG A 146 -16.72 12.35 30.78
C ARG A 146 -17.81 12.69 31.80
N GLY A 147 -18.53 11.69 32.32
CA GLY A 147 -19.60 11.89 33.29
C GLY A 147 -19.84 10.69 34.21
N LEU A 148 -20.83 10.81 35.11
CA LEU A 148 -21.15 9.70 36.02
C LEU A 148 -21.66 8.46 35.28
N PHE A 149 -22.32 8.68 34.12
CA PHE A 149 -22.91 7.68 33.23
C PHE A 149 -22.64 7.94 31.73
N GLU A 150 -21.67 8.81 31.43
CA GLU A 150 -21.35 9.20 30.05
C GLU A 150 -19.96 8.65 29.69
N PHE A 151 -19.94 7.77 28.70
CA PHE A 151 -18.76 7.05 28.21
C PHE A 151 -18.66 7.26 26.71
N TYR A 152 -17.44 7.48 26.24
CA TYR A 152 -17.16 7.81 24.86
C TYR A 152 -15.92 7.04 24.42
N GLN A 153 -15.91 6.61 23.16
CA GLN A 153 -14.68 6.11 22.57
C GLN A 153 -13.68 7.26 22.36
N GLU A 154 -12.42 7.04 22.71
CA GLU A 154 -11.34 7.97 22.40
C GLU A 154 -10.83 7.79 20.95
N GLU A 155 -10.29 8.87 20.40
CA GLU A 155 -9.54 8.81 19.15
C GLU A 155 -8.21 8.09 19.39
N ALA A 156 -7.97 7.02 18.64
CA ALA A 156 -6.74 6.24 18.69
C ALA A 156 -6.47 5.62 17.32
N SER A 157 -5.21 5.39 16.99
CA SER A 157 -4.85 4.70 15.75
C SER A 157 -3.67 3.76 15.90
N THR A 158 -3.62 2.75 15.04
CA THR A 158 -2.48 1.86 14.87
C THR A 158 -2.33 1.50 13.40
N LYS A 159 -1.10 1.25 12.96
CA LYS A 159 -0.82 0.67 11.65
C LYS A 159 -0.51 -0.80 11.79
N THR A 160 -1.24 -1.60 11.02
CA THR A 160 -0.97 -3.02 10.85
C THR A 160 -0.33 -3.28 9.50
N THR A 161 0.72 -4.08 9.48
CA THR A 161 1.41 -4.57 8.30
C THR A 161 1.26 -6.08 8.21
N VAL A 162 0.82 -6.56 7.06
CA VAL A 162 0.82 -7.99 6.73
C VAL A 162 1.86 -8.26 5.65
N SER A 163 2.65 -9.31 5.85
CA SER A 163 3.55 -9.85 4.82
C SER A 163 3.19 -11.30 4.56
N ILE A 164 2.82 -11.62 3.33
CA ILE A 164 2.49 -12.98 2.90
C ILE A 164 3.42 -13.45 1.79
N GLN A 165 3.73 -14.74 1.82
CA GLN A 165 4.32 -15.46 0.71
C GLN A 165 3.32 -16.49 0.21
N ALA A 166 2.95 -16.39 -1.06
CA ALA A 166 2.08 -17.36 -1.70
C ALA A 166 2.78 -18.03 -2.89
N SER A 167 2.51 -19.32 -3.10
CA SER A 167 3.13 -20.11 -4.16
C SER A 167 2.25 -21.25 -4.66
N ASP A 168 2.42 -21.59 -5.93
CA ASP A 168 1.85 -22.78 -6.59
C ASP A 168 2.94 -23.83 -6.97
N GLY A 169 4.18 -23.60 -6.54
CA GLY A 169 5.36 -24.43 -6.85
C GLY A 169 6.20 -23.92 -8.03
N ASP A 170 5.58 -23.25 -9.00
CA ASP A 170 6.27 -22.67 -10.16
C ASP A 170 6.48 -21.15 -10.00
N VAL A 171 5.53 -20.49 -9.33
CA VAL A 171 5.53 -19.05 -9.04
C VAL A 171 5.54 -18.85 -7.53
N THR A 172 6.35 -17.91 -7.06
CA THR A 172 6.34 -17.44 -5.67
C THR A 172 6.13 -15.93 -5.66
N ILE A 173 5.12 -15.48 -4.93
CA ILE A 173 4.72 -14.09 -4.82
C ILE A 173 4.91 -13.67 -3.36
N ASN A 174 5.69 -12.62 -3.14
CA ASN A 174 5.80 -11.98 -1.84
C ASN A 174 5.01 -10.67 -1.89
N LEU A 175 4.08 -10.51 -0.96
CA LEU A 175 3.23 -9.34 -0.85
C LEU A 175 3.39 -8.75 0.54
N LYS A 176 3.57 -7.43 0.59
CA LYS A 176 3.53 -6.65 1.83
C LYS A 176 2.46 -5.58 1.69
N ARG A 177 1.55 -5.49 2.65
CA ARG A 177 0.48 -4.47 2.69
C ARG A 177 0.38 -3.85 4.07
N GLU A 178 0.00 -2.59 4.07
CA GLU A 178 -0.25 -1.79 5.28
C GLU A 178 -1.72 -1.41 5.31
N VAL A 179 -2.29 -1.41 6.50
CA VAL A 179 -3.66 -0.97 6.78
C VAL A 179 -3.63 -0.15 8.07
N ASN A 180 -4.26 1.01 8.04
CA ASN A 180 -4.47 1.82 9.24
C ASN A 180 -5.75 1.35 9.94
N ILE A 181 -5.74 1.31 11.26
CA ILE A 181 -6.90 1.00 12.09
C ILE A 181 -7.14 2.22 12.97
N GLU A 182 -8.34 2.80 12.91
CA GLU A 182 -8.66 4.07 13.57
C GLU A 182 -9.94 3.95 14.40
N CYS A 183 -9.87 4.38 15.66
CA CYS A 183 -11.01 4.52 16.54
C CYS A 183 -11.66 5.88 16.30
N VAL A 184 -12.92 5.88 15.88
CA VAL A 184 -13.68 7.10 15.62
C VAL A 184 -14.26 7.60 16.95
N PRO A 185 -13.95 8.84 17.40
CA PRO A 185 -14.44 9.35 18.68
C PRO A 185 -15.94 9.71 18.64
N ASP A 186 -16.58 9.66 19.81
CA ASP A 186 -17.99 10.01 20.04
C ASP A 186 -18.21 11.38 20.70
#